data_AF-A0A8B8SPS8-F1
#
_entry.id   AF-A0A8B8SPS8-F1
#
_cell.length_a   1.000
_cell.length_b   1.000
_cell.length_c   1.000
_cell.angle_alpha   90.00
_cell.angle_beta   90.00
_cell.angle_gamma   90.00
#
_symmetry.space_group_name_H-M   'P 1'
#
loop_
_entity.id
_entity.type
_entity.pdbx_description
1 polymer ?
#
loop_
_entity_poly.entity_id
_entity_poly.type
_entity_poly.pdbx_seq_one_letter_code
_entity_poly.pdbx_strand_id
1 'polypeptide(L)'
;MHSLNQEIKAFSRNNLRKQCTRVTTLTGKKIIETWKDARIHVVEEVEPSNGGGCGYVQDLSLDLQIGIIKPWLLLGEYTDLPLSQ
;
A
#
# COMPACT_ATOMS: atom_id res chain seq x y z
N MET A 1 -32.00 13.51 25.87
CA MET A 1 -31.06 12.90 24.91
C MET A 1 -30.96 13.82 23.72
N HIS A 2 -29.77 14.32 23.39
CA HIS A 2 -29.56 14.99 22.11
C HIS A 2 -29.51 13.93 21.01
N SER A 3 -30.05 14.26 19.84
CA SER A 3 -29.93 13.34 18.70
C SER A 3 -28.51 13.41 18.13
N LEU A 4 -27.98 12.29 17.63
CA LEU A 4 -26.69 12.23 16.94
C LEU A 4 -26.56 13.33 15.85
N ASN A 5 -27.66 13.61 15.14
CA ASN A 5 -27.70 14.68 14.15
C ASN A 5 -27.44 16.09 14.73
N GLN A 6 -27.89 16.36 15.96
CA GLN A 6 -27.63 17.63 16.63
C GLN A 6 -26.16 17.71 17.07
N GLU A 7 -25.60 16.61 17.58
CA GLU A 7 -24.20 16.55 17.97
C GLU A 7 -23.26 16.76 16.76
N ILE A 8 -23.56 16.12 15.63
CA ILE A 8 -22.80 16.30 14.39
C ILE A 8 -22.85 17.75 13.90
N LYS A 9 -24.02 18.40 13.93
CA LYS A 9 -24.18 19.80 13.51
C LYS A 9 -23.51 20.79 14.46
N ALA A 10 -23.47 20.48 15.75
CA ALA A 10 -22.83 21.32 16.77
C ALA A 10 -21.32 21.09 16.87
N PHE A 11 -20.79 20.02 16.27
CA PHE A 11 -19.38 19.67 16.36
C PHE A 11 -18.49 20.70 15.65
N SER A 12 -17.59 21.33 16.41
CA SER A 12 -16.59 22.25 15.86
C SER A 12 -15.48 21.48 15.15
N ARG A 13 -15.21 21.85 13.89
CA ARG A 13 -14.10 21.29 13.10
C ARG A 13 -12.73 21.50 13.76
N ASN A 14 -12.60 22.49 14.63
CA ASN A 14 -11.36 22.74 15.39
C ASN A 14 -11.02 21.62 16.38
N ASN A 15 -12.01 20.79 16.74
CA ASN A 15 -11.82 19.63 17.60
C ASN A 15 -11.42 18.36 16.82
N LEU A 16 -11.39 18.40 15.48
CA LEU A 16 -10.83 17.31 14.70
C LEU A 16 -9.34 17.18 14.99
N ARG A 17 -8.91 15.94 15.31
CA ARG A 17 -7.48 15.64 15.44
C ARG A 17 -6.79 15.97 14.12
N LYS A 18 -5.71 16.76 14.19
CA LYS A 18 -4.83 16.98 13.04
C LYS A 18 -4.24 15.64 12.63
N GLN A 19 -4.57 15.19 11.42
CA GLN A 19 -4.07 13.96 10.86
C GLN A 19 -3.16 14.28 9.68
N CYS A 20 -2.00 13.63 9.67
CA CYS A 20 -1.04 13.64 8.58
C CYS A 20 -0.79 12.18 8.21
N THR A 21 -1.12 11.80 6.97
CA THR A 21 -0.89 10.46 6.43
C THR A 21 0.19 10.55 5.36
N ARG A 22 1.26 9.78 5.53
CA ARG A 22 2.28 9.63 4.48
C ARG A 22 1.93 8.43 3.61
N VAL A 23 1.82 8.65 2.31
CA VAL A 23 1.47 7.63 1.33
C VAL A 23 2.65 7.43 0.39
N THR A 24 3.11 6.18 0.27
CA THR A 24 4.06 5.76 -0.74
C THR A 24 3.29 5.00 -1.82
N THR A 25 3.32 5.51 -3.04
CA THR A 25 2.68 4.86 -4.19
C THR A 25 3.51 3.69 -4.71
N LEU A 26 2.90 2.86 -5.57
CA LEU A 26 3.61 1.77 -6.26
C LEU A 26 4.78 2.26 -7.11
N THR A 27 4.74 3.49 -7.63
CA THR A 27 5.87 4.06 -8.38
C THR A 27 6.97 4.60 -7.47
N GLY A 28 6.87 4.41 -6.15
CA GLY A 28 7.79 4.96 -5.15
C GLY A 28 7.58 6.45 -4.86
N LYS A 29 6.64 7.12 -5.55
CA LYS A 29 6.29 8.52 -5.27
C LYS A 29 5.69 8.61 -3.87
N LYS A 30 6.26 9.50 -3.04
CA LYS A 30 5.79 9.78 -1.69
C LYS A 30 4.97 11.06 -1.70
N ILE A 31 3.81 11.02 -1.05
CA ILE A 31 2.93 12.17 -0.84
C ILE A 31 2.54 12.24 0.63
N ILE A 32 2.33 13.46 1.10
CA ILE A 32 1.87 13.75 2.45
C ILE A 32 0.46 14.32 2.35
N GLU A 33 -0.52 13.59 2.87
CA GLU A 33 -1.90 14.03 2.99
C GLU A 33 -2.12 14.63 4.38
N THR A 34 -2.31 15.94 4.45
CA THR A 34 -2.59 16.65 5.69
C THR A 34 -4.06 17.08 5.73
N TRP A 35 -4.78 16.68 6.77
CA TRP A 35 -6.13 17.15 7.05
C TRP A 35 -6.05 18.45 7.86
N LYS A 36 -6.38 19.57 7.23
CA LYS A 36 -6.43 20.90 7.85
C LYS A 36 -7.79 21.54 7.59
N ASP A 37 -8.48 21.97 8.65
CA ASP A 37 -9.78 22.65 8.57
C ASP A 37 -10.84 21.86 7.78
N ALA A 38 -10.87 20.53 7.94
CA ALA A 38 -11.70 19.60 7.17
C ALA A 38 -11.47 19.64 5.64
N ARG A 39 -10.29 20.09 5.19
CA ARG A 39 -9.81 20.01 3.82
C ARG A 39 -8.55 19.15 3.76
N ILE A 40 -8.45 18.36 2.69
CA ILE A 40 -7.27 17.54 2.41
C ILE A 40 -6.28 18.38 1.60
N HIS A 41 -5.07 18.52 2.11
CA HIS A 41 -3.93 19.06 1.36
C HIS A 41 -2.98 17.92 1.06
N VAL A 42 -2.70 17.71 -0.22
CA VAL A 42 -1.75 16.69 -0.68
C VAL A 42 -0.51 17.41 -1.20
N VAL A 43 0.64 17.11 -0.61
CA VAL A 43 1.94 17.65 -1.02
C VAL A 43 2.84 16.50 -1.43
N GLU A 44 3.49 16.61 -2.59
CA GLU A 44 4.53 15.66 -2.99
C GLU A 44 5.76 15.85 -2.10
N GLU A 45 6.23 14.76 -1.48
CA GLU A 45 7.43 14.77 -0.66
C GLU A 45 8.62 14.85 -1.64
N VAL A 46 9.26 16.02 -1.71
CA VAL A 46 10.52 16.18 -2.42
C VAL A 46 11.56 15.39 -1.64
N GLU A 47 11.96 14.23 -2.15
CA GLU A 47 12.99 13.41 -1.53
C GLU A 47 14.23 14.27 -1.26
N PRO A 48 14.80 14.28 -0.04
CA PRO A 48 16.16 14.75 0.12
C PRO A 48 17.04 13.88 -0.80
N SER A 49 17.98 14.50 -1.50
CA SER A 49 18.81 13.94 -2.58
C SER A 49 19.61 12.67 -2.25
N ASN A 50 19.42 12.06 -1.08
CA ASN A 50 20.23 10.98 -0.55
C ASN A 50 19.36 9.74 -0.26
N GLY A 51 19.12 8.96 -1.32
CA GLY A 51 19.20 7.49 -1.30
C GLY A 51 18.34 6.72 -0.29
N GLY A 52 17.06 7.07 -0.13
CA GLY A 52 16.16 6.43 0.84
C GLY A 52 14.77 6.11 0.32
N GLY A 53 14.67 5.55 -0.90
CA GLY A 53 13.42 5.00 -1.41
C GLY A 53 13.09 3.69 -0.70
N CYS A 54 12.02 3.64 0.10
CA CYS A 54 11.57 2.40 0.71
C CYS A 54 11.06 1.42 -0.37
N GLY A 55 11.91 0.47 -0.76
CA GLY A 55 11.61 -0.97 -0.81
C GLY A 55 10.42 -1.47 -1.62
N TYR A 56 9.86 -0.72 -2.57
CA TYR A 56 8.92 -1.29 -3.53
C TYR A 56 9.70 -2.09 -4.57
N VAL A 57 9.68 -3.41 -4.44
CA VAL A 57 10.11 -4.32 -5.51
C VAL A 57 8.84 -4.69 -6.25
N GLN A 58 8.69 -4.17 -7.46
CA GLN A 58 7.58 -4.57 -8.33
C GLN A 58 7.77 -6.04 -8.70
N ASP A 59 6.89 -6.88 -8.18
CA ASP A 59 6.82 -8.26 -8.65
C ASP A 59 6.00 -8.30 -9.94
N LEU A 60 6.70 -8.60 -11.04
CA LEU A 60 6.13 -8.74 -12.38
C LEU A 60 6.06 -10.21 -12.80
N SER A 61 6.47 -11.15 -11.95
CA SER A 61 6.34 -12.55 -12.32
C SER A 61 4.86 -12.93 -12.40
N LEU A 62 4.51 -13.54 -13.53
CA LEU A 62 3.25 -14.25 -13.73
C LEU A 62 3.48 -15.72 -13.39
N ASP A 63 4.14 -16.00 -12.26
CA ASP A 63 4.38 -17.35 -11.74
C ASP A 63 3.09 -18.06 -11.33
N LEU A 64 1.95 -17.36 -11.37
CA LEU A 64 0.64 -17.98 -11.42
C LEU A 64 0.39 -18.64 -12.80
N GLN A 65 0.96 -19.84 -12.97
CA GLN A 65 0.62 -20.72 -14.09
C GLN A 65 -0.81 -21.25 -13.92
N ILE A 66 -1.82 -20.50 -14.38
CA ILE A 66 -3.19 -21.01 -14.48
C ILE A 66 -3.28 -21.88 -15.74
N GLY A 67 -2.95 -23.17 -15.60
CA GLY A 67 -3.22 -24.20 -16.60
C GLY A 67 -4.50 -24.97 -16.27
N ILE A 68 -5.29 -25.34 -17.27
CA ILE A 68 -6.29 -26.40 -17.08
C ILE A 68 -5.50 -27.68 -16.79
N ILE A 69 -5.65 -28.24 -15.58
CA ILE A 69 -5.11 -29.57 -15.29
C ILE A 69 -5.83 -30.54 -16.23
N LYS A 70 -5.14 -30.98 -17.28
CA LYS A 70 -5.60 -32.11 -18.07
C LYS A 70 -5.62 -33.33 -17.14
N PRO A 71 -6.64 -34.21 -17.25
CA PRO A 71 -6.57 -35.50 -16.60
C PRO A 71 -5.24 -36.16 -16.98
N TRP A 72 -4.58 -36.79 -16.01
CA TRP A 72 -3.32 -37.55 -16.16
C TRP A 72 -2.00 -36.75 -16.21
N LEU A 73 -2.01 -35.43 -15.98
CA LEU A 73 -0.76 -34.68 -15.83
C LEU A 73 -0.21 -34.83 -14.40
N LEU A 74 0.90 -35.56 -14.25
CA LEU A 74 1.66 -35.62 -12.98
C LEU A 74 2.81 -34.62 -13.05
N LEU A 75 2.78 -33.59 -12.20
CA LEU A 75 3.89 -32.66 -12.03
C LEU A 75 4.85 -33.26 -11.01
N GLY A 76 6.07 -33.60 -11.45
CA GLY A 76 7.13 -34.05 -10.56
C GLY A 76 7.82 -32.86 -9.90
N GLU A 77 8.10 -32.95 -8.60
CA GLU A 77 8.96 -31.99 -7.92
C GLU A 77 10.42 -32.30 -8.22
N TYR A 78 11.18 -31.27 -8.59
CA TYR A 78 12.61 -31.39 -8.81
C TYR A 78 13.32 -31.32 -7.45
N THR A 79 13.88 -32.45 -7.00
CA THR A 79 14.82 -32.47 -5.88
C THR A 79 16.23 -32.59 -6.45
N ASP A 80 17.08 -31.60 -6.21
CA ASP A 80 18.49 -31.61 -6.57
C ASP A 80 19.16 -32.92 -6.12
N LEU A 81 19.64 -33.70 -7.08
CA LEU A 81 20.54 -34.83 -6.82
C LEU A 81 21.95 -34.26 -6.57
N PRO A 82 22.65 -34.67 -5.50
CA PRO A 82 24.00 -34.19 -5.27
C PRO A 82 24.92 -34.75 -6.37
N LEU A 83 25.63 -33.85 -7.06
CA LEU A 83 26.73 -34.18 -7.96
C LEU A 83 27.82 -34.91 -7.16
N SER A 84 27.85 -36.24 -7.26
CA SER A 84 29.03 -37.02 -6.90
C SER A 84 30.00 -37.03 -8.08
N GLN A 85 31.20 -36.50 -7.87
CA GLN A 85 32.47 -37.10 -8.30
C GLN A 85 33.58 -36.64 -7.35
#